data_AF-A0A958P0X8-F1
#
_entry.id   AF-A0A958P0X8-F1
#
_cell.length_a   1.000
_cell.length_b   1.000
_cell.length_c   1.000
_cell.angle_alpha   90.00
_cell.angle_beta   90.00
_cell.angle_gamma   90.00
#
_symmetry.space_group_name_H-M   'P 1'
#
loop_
_entity.id
_entity.type
_entity.pdbx_description
1 polymer ?
#
loop_
_entity_poly.entity_id
_entity_poly.type
_entity_poly.pdbx_seq_one_letter_code
_entity_poly.pdbx_strand_id
1 'polypeptide(L)'
;MGIMRETGLANVISDFFVNTSTPTTFPLFTFWGAGILNFFIPSGGGQWAIQAPVVIPAAESLGVSVPLSTMAVAWGDAWTNLAQPFWALPVLAIAGLSAKDILGFTLTILVVSGLYLSALFFIFS
;
A
#
# COMPACT_ATOMS: atom_id res chain seq x y z
N MET A 1 -4.07 15.54 -1.80
CA MET A 1 -3.90 15.41 -3.26
C MET A 1 -3.01 16.49 -3.87
N GLY A 2 -3.18 17.78 -3.55
CA GLY A 2 -2.37 18.88 -4.10
C GLY A 2 -0.85 18.68 -3.94
N ILE A 3 -0.32 18.70 -2.71
CA ILE A 3 1.15 18.60 -2.49
C ILE A 3 1.75 17.31 -3.06
N MET A 4 1.19 16.13 -2.80
CA MET A 4 1.76 14.85 -3.26
C MET A 4 1.80 14.70 -4.79
N ARG A 5 0.83 15.30 -5.51
CA ARG A 5 0.75 15.27 -6.98
C ARG A 5 1.51 16.42 -7.62
N GLU A 6 1.42 17.63 -7.07
CA GLU A 6 2.01 18.84 -7.62
C GLU A 6 3.52 18.92 -7.37
N THR A 7 4.02 18.35 -6.27
CA THR A 7 5.47 18.27 -6.00
C THR A 7 6.15 17.07 -6.66
N GLY A 8 5.38 16.12 -7.17
CA GLY A 8 5.91 14.86 -7.72
C GLY A 8 6.45 13.88 -6.67
N LEU A 9 6.32 14.17 -5.38
CA LEU A 9 6.86 13.32 -4.30
C LEU A 9 6.36 11.87 -4.38
N ALA A 10 5.09 11.68 -4.74
CA ALA A 10 4.54 10.34 -4.90
C ALA A 10 5.23 9.57 -6.03
N ASN A 11 5.54 10.23 -7.15
CA ASN A 11 6.27 9.62 -8.26
C ASN A 11 7.70 9.29 -7.85
N VAL A 12 8.39 10.19 -7.13
CA VAL A 12 9.76 9.93 -6.64
C VAL A 12 9.82 8.70 -5.75
N ILE A 13 8.86 8.54 -4.84
CA ILE A 13 8.79 7.37 -3.95
C ILE A 13 8.53 6.10 -4.77
N SER A 14 7.57 6.13 -5.70
CA SER A 14 7.28 4.99 -6.57
C SER A 14 8.48 4.63 -7.47
N ASP A 15 9.11 5.61 -8.10
CA ASP A 15 10.28 5.43 -8.98
C ASP A 15 11.48 4.86 -8.21
N PHE A 16 11.69 5.27 -6.95
CA PHE A 16 12.77 4.72 -6.12
C PHE A 16 12.62 3.21 -5.94
N PHE A 17 11.42 2.74 -5.61
CA PHE A 17 11.15 1.32 -5.41
C PHE A 17 11.22 0.53 -6.72
N VAL A 18 10.71 1.11 -7.82
CA VAL A 18 10.80 0.51 -9.15
C VAL A 18 12.25 0.36 -9.60
N ASN A 19 13.05 1.42 -9.58
CA ASN A 19 14.41 1.42 -10.11
C ASN A 19 15.40 0.58 -9.28
N THR A 20 15.06 0.30 -8.03
CA THR A 20 15.89 -0.55 -7.13
C THR A 20 15.47 -2.02 -7.18
N SER A 21 14.32 -2.33 -7.80
CA SER A 21 13.75 -3.67 -7.76
C SER A 21 14.28 -4.58 -8.88
N THR A 22 14.25 -5.87 -8.59
CA THR A 22 14.41 -6.97 -9.55
C THR A 22 13.04 -7.59 -9.82
N PRO A 23 12.85 -8.42 -10.85
CA PRO A 23 11.57 -9.09 -11.07
C PRO A 23 11.05 -9.81 -9.80
N THR A 24 11.95 -10.43 -9.04
CA THR A 24 11.61 -11.12 -7.78
C THR A 24 11.27 -10.16 -6.63
N THR A 25 11.91 -9.00 -6.53
CA THR A 25 11.65 -8.07 -5.42
C THR A 25 10.59 -7.01 -5.74
N PHE A 26 10.18 -6.90 -7.01
CA PHE A 26 9.28 -5.85 -7.49
C PHE A 26 7.90 -5.87 -6.80
N PRO A 27 7.18 -7.00 -6.68
CA PRO A 27 5.89 -7.01 -5.99
C PRO A 27 6.00 -6.64 -4.51
N LEU A 28 7.06 -7.09 -3.83
CA LEU A 28 7.31 -6.76 -2.43
C LEU A 28 7.55 -5.25 -2.23
N PHE A 29 8.42 -4.66 -3.04
CA PHE A 29 8.74 -3.23 -2.94
C PHE A 29 7.55 -2.36 -3.34
N THR A 30 6.75 -2.81 -4.31
CA THR A 30 5.48 -2.17 -4.67
C THR A 30 4.51 -2.18 -3.49
N PHE A 31 4.38 -3.31 -2.79
CA PHE A 31 3.55 -3.44 -1.59
C PHE A 31 3.98 -2.48 -0.47
N TRP A 32 5.28 -2.43 -0.15
CA TRP A 32 5.80 -1.52 0.86
C TRP A 32 5.67 -0.05 0.46
N GLY A 33 6.00 0.29 -0.79
CA GLY A 33 5.86 1.64 -1.31
C GLY A 33 4.40 2.12 -1.25
N ALA A 34 3.45 1.26 -1.62
CA ALA A 34 2.03 1.55 -1.51
C ALA A 34 1.57 1.73 -0.05
N GLY A 35 2.08 0.93 0.88
CA GLY A 35 1.81 1.13 2.31
C GLY A 35 2.34 2.46 2.84
N ILE A 36 3.55 2.85 2.47
CA ILE A 36 4.12 4.15 2.86
C ILE A 36 3.30 5.30 2.27
N LEU A 37 2.92 5.21 0.98
CA LEU A 37 2.16 6.26 0.31
C LEU A 37 0.76 6.46 0.89
N ASN A 38 0.14 5.40 1.41
CA ASN A 38 -1.20 5.48 2.00
C ASN A 38 -1.28 6.42 3.22
N PHE A 39 -0.19 6.58 3.98
CA PHE A 39 -0.14 7.58 5.06
C PHE A 39 -0.29 9.03 4.57
N PHE A 40 0.06 9.29 3.32
CA PHE A 40 -0.04 10.61 2.69
C PHE A 40 -1.27 10.76 1.79
N ILE A 41 -1.78 9.64 1.27
CA ILE A 41 -2.90 9.58 0.34
C ILE A 41 -3.85 8.44 0.79
N PRO A 42 -4.63 8.63 1.87
CA PRO A 42 -5.50 7.59 2.42
C PRO A 42 -6.78 7.43 1.58
N SER A 43 -6.60 7.02 0.33
CA SER A 43 -7.65 6.89 -0.67
C SER A 43 -7.19 5.93 -1.76
N GLY A 44 -7.72 4.71 -1.78
CA GLY A 44 -7.32 3.69 -2.77
C GLY A 44 -7.46 4.16 -4.23
N GLY A 45 -8.54 4.87 -4.57
CA GLY A 45 -8.72 5.43 -5.92
C GLY A 45 -7.72 6.55 -6.25
N GLY A 46 -7.48 7.46 -5.30
CA GLY A 46 -6.51 8.55 -5.47
C GLY A 46 -5.07 8.06 -5.52
N GLN A 47 -4.75 7.05 -4.71
CA GLN A 47 -3.47 6.36 -4.68
C GLN A 47 -3.23 5.60 -5.99
N TRP A 48 -4.22 4.84 -6.47
CA TRP A 48 -4.13 4.10 -7.73
C TRP A 48 -3.91 5.04 -8.92
N ALA A 49 -4.61 6.18 -8.97
CA ALA A 49 -4.45 7.17 -10.04
C ALA A 49 -3.02 7.73 -10.15
N ILE A 50 -2.23 7.65 -9.07
CA ILE A 50 -0.85 8.13 -9.01
C ILE A 50 0.15 6.98 -9.22
N GLN A 51 -0.11 5.80 -8.64
CA GLN A 51 0.83 4.67 -8.72
C GLN A 51 0.71 3.87 -10.01
N ALA A 52 -0.49 3.72 -10.59
CA ALA A 52 -0.69 2.91 -11.80
C ALA A 52 0.18 3.35 -12.99
N PRO A 53 0.33 4.67 -13.29
CA PRO A 53 1.22 5.14 -14.36
C PRO A 53 2.71 4.82 -14.15
N VAL A 54 3.12 4.48 -12.94
CA VAL A 54 4.51 4.13 -12.60
C VAL A 54 4.68 2.60 -12.51
N VAL A 55 3.77 1.92 -11.80
CA VAL A 55 3.86 0.49 -11.51
C VAL A 55 3.57 -0.37 -12.74
N ILE A 56 2.60 -0.01 -13.59
CA ILE A 56 2.24 -0.83 -14.76
C ILE A 56 3.40 -0.89 -15.78
N PRO A 57 3.97 0.23 -16.25
CA PRO A 57 5.08 0.19 -17.20
C PRO A 57 6.31 -0.51 -16.62
N ALA A 58 6.55 -0.35 -15.32
CA ALA A 58 7.66 -1.01 -14.65
C ALA A 58 7.49 -2.53 -14.61
N ALA A 59 6.29 -3.01 -14.28
CA ALA A 59 5.97 -4.44 -14.28
C ALA A 59 6.15 -5.05 -15.68
N GLU A 60 5.65 -4.38 -16.73
CA GLU A 60 5.85 -4.80 -18.12
C GLU A 60 7.32 -4.83 -18.51
N SER A 61 8.11 -3.83 -18.10
CA SER A 61 9.54 -3.75 -18.42
C SER A 61 10.38 -4.86 -17.76
N LEU A 62 9.97 -5.29 -16.57
CA LEU A 62 10.62 -6.34 -15.79
C LEU A 62 10.06 -7.75 -16.08
N GLY A 63 9.06 -7.87 -16.95
CA GLY A 63 8.38 -9.14 -17.25
C GLY A 63 7.57 -9.68 -16.07
N VAL A 64 7.17 -8.83 -15.12
CA VAL A 64 6.36 -9.19 -13.95
C VAL A 64 4.88 -9.05 -14.28
N SER A 65 4.06 -9.92 -13.68
CA SER A 65 2.60 -9.89 -13.86
C SER A 65 1.99 -8.54 -13.43
N VAL A 66 1.32 -7.86 -14.37
CA VAL A 66 0.57 -6.63 -14.09
C VAL A 66 -0.54 -6.85 -13.05
N PRO A 67 -1.34 -7.94 -13.11
CA PRO A 67 -2.29 -8.26 -12.03
C PRO A 67 -1.63 -8.42 -10.66
N LEU A 68 -0.48 -9.10 -10.56
CA LEU A 68 0.24 -9.29 -9.30
C LEU A 68 0.72 -7.94 -8.75
N SER A 69 1.29 -7.11 -9.61
CA SER A 69 1.80 -5.78 -9.29
C SER A 69 0.68 -4.83 -8.84
N THR A 70 -0.46 -4.90 -9.51
CA THR A 70 -1.67 -4.16 -9.12
C THR A 70 -2.18 -4.61 -7.76
N MET A 71 -2.15 -5.92 -7.50
CA MET A 71 -2.54 -6.50 -6.22
C MET A 71 -1.60 -6.06 -5.10
N ALA A 72 -0.30 -5.95 -5.35
CA ALA A 72 0.67 -5.41 -4.40
C ALA A 72 0.32 -3.98 -3.98
N VAL A 73 -0.06 -3.11 -4.92
CA VAL A 73 -0.51 -1.75 -4.59
C VAL A 73 -1.77 -1.76 -3.72
N ALA A 74 -2.77 -2.57 -4.11
CA ALA A 74 -4.04 -2.66 -3.39
C ALA A 74 -3.87 -3.17 -1.95
N TRP A 75 -3.02 -4.19 -1.76
CA TRP A 75 -2.73 -4.71 -0.41
C TRP A 75 -1.90 -3.75 0.41
N GLY A 76 -0.99 -2.97 -0.18
CA GLY A 76 -0.23 -1.95 0.55
C GLY A 76 -1.13 -0.86 1.14
N ASP A 77 -2.09 -0.38 0.33
CA ASP A 77 -3.16 0.54 0.77
C ASP A 77 -3.97 -0.05 1.93
N ALA A 78 -4.53 -1.25 1.73
CA ALA A 78 -5.36 -1.91 2.74
C ALA A 78 -4.60 -2.23 4.04
N TRP A 79 -3.33 -2.61 3.92
CA TRP A 79 -2.49 -3.01 5.05
C TRP A 79 -2.28 -1.87 6.04
N THR A 80 -1.90 -0.69 5.56
CA THR A 80 -1.60 0.45 6.44
C THR A 80 -2.85 1.20 6.92
N ASN A 81 -4.02 0.95 6.31
CA ASN A 81 -5.31 1.35 6.87
C ASN A 81 -5.62 0.72 8.24
N LEU A 82 -4.88 -0.31 8.66
CA LEU A 82 -4.95 -0.85 10.03
C LEU A 82 -4.30 0.08 11.07
N ALA A 83 -3.35 0.92 10.68
CA ALA A 83 -2.77 1.94 11.57
C ALA A 83 -3.73 3.10 11.81
N GLN A 84 -4.58 3.39 10.81
CA GLN A 84 -5.54 4.49 10.81
C GLN A 84 -6.93 3.95 10.45
N PRO A 85 -7.67 3.33 11.41
CA PRO A 85 -8.89 2.58 11.11
C PRO A 85 -10.10 3.48 10.87
N PHE A 86 -10.01 4.45 9.96
CA PHE A 86 -11.10 5.35 9.59
C PHE A 86 -12.32 4.60 9.04
N TRP A 87 -12.07 3.46 8.38
CA TRP A 87 -13.10 2.54 7.91
C TRP A 87 -13.98 1.96 9.04
N ALA A 88 -13.46 1.87 10.26
CA ALA A 88 -14.17 1.29 11.39
C ALA A 88 -15.04 2.32 12.15
N LEU A 89 -14.83 3.62 11.95
CA LEU A 89 -15.49 4.67 12.73
C LEU A 89 -17.03 4.57 12.76
N PRO A 90 -17.73 4.28 11.65
CA PRO A 90 -19.19 4.15 11.69
C PRO A 90 -19.67 2.99 12.58
N VAL A 91 -18.97 1.85 12.53
CA VAL A 91 -19.31 0.66 13.32
C VAL A 91 -18.98 0.88 14.80
N LEU A 92 -17.84 1.53 15.08
CA LEU A 92 -17.46 1.90 16.45
C LEU A 92 -18.47 2.85 17.08
N ALA A 93 -18.99 3.82 16.32
CA ALA A 93 -20.01 4.74 16.82
C ALA A 93 -21.30 4.01 17.23
N ILE A 94 -21.73 3.00 16.45
CA ILE A 94 -22.89 2.15 16.80
C ILE A 94 -22.60 1.30 18.05
N ALA A 95 -21.37 0.81 18.20
CA ALA A 95 -20.94 0.00 19.34
C ALA A 95 -20.65 0.82 20.61
N GLY A 96 -20.71 2.16 20.56
CA GLY A 96 -20.33 3.04 21.67
C GLY A 96 -18.83 3.00 21.98
N LEU A 97 -18.01 2.60 21.01
CA LEU A 97 -16.56 2.49 21.12
C LEU A 97 -15.88 3.66 20.40
N SER A 98 -14.65 3.91 20.81
CA SER A 98 -13.74 4.88 20.22
C SER A 98 -12.62 4.17 19.46
N ALA A 99 -11.96 4.87 18.53
CA ALA A 99 -10.88 4.28 17.72
C ALA A 99 -9.75 3.65 18.57
N LYS A 100 -9.42 4.29 19.71
CA LYS A 100 -8.41 3.78 20.65
C LYS A 100 -8.72 2.38 21.20
N ASP A 101 -10.00 2.01 21.26
CA ASP A 101 -10.42 0.74 21.84
C ASP A 101 -10.07 -0.44 20.93
N ILE A 102 -9.86 -0.20 19.62
CA ILE A 102 -9.45 -1.23 18.65
C ILE A 102 -8.00 -1.11 18.18
N LEU A 103 -7.33 0.02 18.43
CA LEU A 103 -5.99 0.29 17.90
C LEU A 103 -4.97 -0.79 18.28
N GLY A 104 -5.00 -1.31 19.51
CA GLY A 104 -4.09 -2.39 19.92
C GLY A 104 -4.25 -3.65 19.06
N PHE A 105 -5.50 -4.00 18.74
CA PHE A 105 -5.81 -5.14 17.87
C PHE A 105 -5.40 -4.88 16.42
N THR A 106 -5.76 -3.72 15.86
CA THR A 106 -5.46 -3.41 14.46
C THR A 106 -3.96 -3.27 14.22
N LEU A 107 -3.20 -2.69 15.16
CA LEU A 107 -1.73 -2.61 15.08
C LEU A 107 -1.08 -3.99 15.19
N THR A 108 -1.62 -4.89 16.02
CA THR A 108 -1.14 -6.29 16.08
C THR A 108 -1.34 -6.98 14.73
N ILE A 109 -2.53 -6.83 14.13
CA ILE A 109 -2.80 -7.37 12.80
C ILE A 109 -1.91 -6.71 11.75
N LEU A 110 -1.65 -5.41 11.84
CA LEU A 110 -0.75 -4.71 10.92
C LEU A 110 0.62 -5.38 10.89
N VAL A 111 1.21 -5.67 12.05
CA VAL A 111 2.54 -6.32 12.09
C VAL A 111 2.47 -7.74 11.54
N VAL A 112 1.53 -8.55 12.01
CA VAL A 112 1.41 -9.96 11.62
C VAL A 112 1.11 -10.11 10.12
N SER A 113 0.11 -9.38 9.63
CA SER A 113 -0.26 -9.38 8.21
C SER A 113 0.84 -8.77 7.34
N GLY A 114 1.55 -7.75 7.82
CA GLY A 114 2.68 -7.14 7.10
C GLY A 114 3.79 -8.14 6.84
N LEU A 115 4.19 -8.92 7.86
CA LEU A 115 5.19 -9.98 7.70
C LEU A 115 4.71 -11.09 6.77
N TYR A 116 3.46 -11.52 6.94
CA TYR A 116 2.86 -12.56 6.11
C TYR A 116 2.74 -12.16 4.64
N LEU A 117 2.18 -10.99 4.34
CA LEU A 117 2.04 -10.46 2.99
C LEU A 117 3.40 -10.18 2.34
N SER A 118 4.38 -9.69 3.12
CA SER A 118 5.75 -9.51 2.62
C SER A 118 6.37 -10.83 2.18
N ALA A 119 6.19 -11.90 2.97
CA ALA A 119 6.66 -13.23 2.59
C ALA A 119 5.96 -13.75 1.34
N LEU A 120 4.64 -13.57 1.23
CA LEU A 120 3.88 -13.99 0.04
C LEU A 120 4.36 -13.26 -1.23
N PHE A 121 4.48 -11.93 -1.18
CA PHE A 121 4.93 -11.16 -2.35
C PHE A 121 6.39 -11.41 -2.73
N PHE A 122 7.21 -11.95 -1.82
CA PHE A 122 8.59 -12.36 -2.09
C PHE A 122 8.71 -13.81 -2.63
N ILE A 123 7.79 -14.70 -2.25
CA ILE A 123 7.82 -16.11 -2.67
C ILE A 123 7.11 -16.30 -4.01
N PHE A 124 6.02 -15.57 -4.26
CA PHE A 124 5.17 -15.70 -5.44
C PHE A 124 5.41 -14.61 -6.49
N SER A 125 6.64 -14.07 -6.52
CA SER A 125 7.07 -12.95 -7.35
C SER A 125 7.38 -13.33 -8.79
#